data_AF-X0KPF9-F1
#
_entry.id   AF-X0KPF9-F1
#
_cell.length_a   1.000
_cell.length_b   1.000
_cell.length_c   1.000
_cell.angle_alpha   90.00
_cell.angle_beta   90.00
_cell.angle_gamma   90.00
#
_symmetry.space_group_name_H-M   'P 1'
#
loop_
_entity.id
_entity.type
_entity.pdbx_description
1 polymer ?
#
loop_
_entity_poly.entity_id
_entity_poly.type
_entity_poly.pdbx_seq_one_letter_code
_entity_poly.pdbx_strand_id
1 'polypeptide(L)' 'MVKNCEKFHQIKSTTTCTSIENYYNLLLLTFLSWNPAVGKDYNSLLVNY' A
#
# COMPACT_ATOMS: atom_id res chain seq x y z
N MET A 1 -16.67 5.11 0.92
CA MET A 1 -15.73 5.63 1.92
C MET A 1 -15.55 4.59 3.01
N VAL A 2 -14.31 4.18 3.31
CA VAL A 2 -14.01 3.18 4.35
C VAL A 2 -13.79 3.90 5.67
N LYS A 3 -14.46 3.47 6.75
CA LYS A 3 -14.44 4.18 8.05
C LYS A 3 -13.07 4.20 8.73
N ASN A 4 -12.20 3.23 8.47
CA ASN A 4 -10.87 3.10 9.08
C ASN A 4 -9.76 3.29 8.03
N CYS A 5 -9.92 4.28 7.15
CA CYS A 5 -8.93 4.60 6.13
C CYS A 5 -8.35 5.99 6.40
N GLU A 6 -7.04 6.03 6.64
CA GLU A 6 -6.30 7.28 6.81
C GLU A 6 -6.17 8.03 5.48
N LYS A 7 -5.77 7.33 4.41
CA LYS A 7 -5.55 7.92 3.09
C LYS A 7 -5.61 6.88 1.98
N PHE A 8 -6.21 7.26 0.86
CA PHE A 8 -6.14 6.49 -0.38
C PHE A 8 -4.85 6.84 -1.14
N HIS A 9 -4.18 5.81 -1.66
CA HIS A 9 -3.03 5.94 -2.55
C HIS A 9 -3.29 5.12 -3.81
N GLN A 10 -3.20 5.76 -4.97
CA GLN A 10 -3.33 5.07 -6.25
C GLN A 10 -1.98 4.48 -6.67
N ILE A 11 -1.94 3.18 -6.88
CA ILE A 11 -0.75 2.46 -7.31
C ILE A 11 -0.58 2.62 -8.82
N LYS A 12 0.62 3.02 -9.25
CA LYS A 12 1.04 3.07 -10.66
C LYS A 12 1.94 1.88 -10.96
N SER A 13 2.16 1.59 -12.24
CA SER A 13 3.08 0.53 -12.68
C SER A 13 4.53 0.75 -12.22
N THR A 14 4.90 1.99 -11.90
CA THR A 14 6.22 2.36 -11.36
C THR A 14 6.27 2.37 -9.83
N THR A 15 5.14 2.16 -9.15
CA THR A 15 5.08 2.18 -7.69
C THR A 15 5.68 0.88 -7.16
N THR A 16 6.74 1.01 -6.37
CA THR A 16 7.38 -0.11 -5.67
C THR A 16 7.11 -0.02 -4.17
N CYS A 17 7.27 -1.13 -3.47
CA CYS A 17 7.11 -1.23 -2.02
C CYS A 17 7.98 -0.21 -1.29
N THR A 18 9.25 -0.15 -1.65
CA THR A 18 10.23 0.81 -1.12
C THR A 18 9.80 2.25 -1.41
N SER A 19 9.20 2.54 -2.57
CA SER A 19 8.71 3.89 -2.87
C SER A 19 7.55 4.29 -1.95
N ILE A 20 6.66 3.36 -1.59
CA ILE A 20 5.56 3.59 -0.66
C ILE A 20 6.10 3.78 0.76
N GLU A 21 6.99 2.91 1.21
CA GLU A 21 7.62 3.02 2.53
C GLU A 21 8.32 4.36 2.71
N ASN A 22 9.11 4.78 1.71
CA ASN A 22 9.82 6.06 1.74
C ASN A 22 8.85 7.25 1.66
N TYR A 23 7.81 7.16 0.82
CA TYR A 23 6.84 8.25 0.65
C TYR A 23 6.02 8.49 1.92
N TYR A 24 5.61 7.42 2.60
CA TYR A 24 4.81 7.48 3.82
C TYR A 24 5.66 7.46 5.11
N ASN A 25 6.98 7.29 4.97
CA ASN A 25 7.91 7.04 6.06
C ASN A 25 7.38 5.94 7.01
N LEU A 26 6.83 4.88 6.42
CA LEU A 26 6.07 3.82 7.09
C LEU A 26 6.76 2.48 6.84
N LEU A 27 6.94 1.72 7.91
CA LEU A 27 7.52 0.37 7.81
C LEU A 27 6.57 -0.57 7.06
N LEU A 28 7.09 -1.40 6.16
CA LEU A 28 6.34 -2.40 5.40
C LEU A 28 5.42 -3.25 6.28
N LEU A 29 5.95 -3.76 7.39
CA LEU A 29 5.20 -4.62 8.29
C LEU A 29 3.97 -3.91 8.85
N THR A 30 4.10 -2.62 9.18
CA THR A 30 2.99 -1.79 9.64
C THR A 30 1.98 -1.60 8.51
N PHE A 31 2.44 -1.26 7.31
CA PHE A 31 1.57 -1.11 6.14
C PHE A 31 0.76 -2.37 5.84
N LEU A 32 1.40 -3.55 5.85
CA LEU A 32 0.77 -4.84 5.62
C LEU A 32 -0.19 -5.22 6.75
N SER A 33 0.11 -4.85 8.00
CA SER A 33 -0.82 -5.07 9.12
C SER A 33 -2.12 -4.30 8.97
N TRP A 34 -2.07 -3.09 8.39
CA TRP A 34 -3.24 -2.27 8.12
C TRP A 34 -3.98 -2.71 6.85
N ASN A 35 -3.24 -3.26 5.89
CA ASN A 35 -3.76 -3.66 4.58
C ASN A 35 -3.45 -5.14 4.28
N PRO A 36 -4.03 -6.10 5.04
CA PRO A 36 -3.72 -7.51 4.87
C PRO A 36 -4.10 -8.06 3.48
N ALA A 37 -5.05 -7.40 2.79
CA ALA A 37 -5.48 -7.75 1.44
C ALA A 37 -4.39 -7.54 0.36
N VAL A 38 -3.35 -6.73 0.63
CA VAL A 38 -2.25 -6.50 -0.31
C VAL A 38 -1.39 -7.77 -0.51
N GLY A 39 -1.37 -8.64 0.51
CA GLY A 39 -0.53 -9.84 0.55
C GLY A 39 0.95 -9.53 0.81
N LYS A 40 1.68 -10.53 1.33
CA LYS A 40 3.10 -10.38 1.72
C LYS A 40 4.02 -9.96 0.56
N ASP A 41 3.63 -10.27 -0.67
CA ASP A 41 4.43 -10.05 -1.87
C ASP A 41 3.87 -8.94 -2.76
N TYR A 42 2.91 -8.14 -2.28
CA TYR A 42 2.31 -7.03 -3.04
C TYR A 42 1.63 -7.42 -4.36
N ASN A 43 1.51 -8.71 -4.65
CA ASN A 43 0.88 -9.24 -5.87
C ASN A 43 -0.60 -8.86 -6.01
N SER A 44 -1.23 -8.39 -4.93
CA SER A 44 -2.62 -7.95 -4.95
C SER A 44 -2.78 -6.44 -5.10
N LEU A 45 -1.68 -5.69 -5.29
CA LEU A 45 -1.77 -4.28 -5.65
C LEU A 45 -2.34 -4.15 -7.06
N LEU A 46 -3.58 -3.67 -7.13
CA LEU A 46 -4.22 -3.34 -8.40
C LEU A 46 -3.65 -2.00 -8.90
N VAL A 47 -3.00 -2.06 -10.06
CA VAL A 47 -2.47 -0.89 -10.75
C VAL A 47 -3.61 -0.22 -11.54
N ASN A 48 -3.70 1.12 -11.48
CA ASN A 48 -4.65 1.94 -12.25
C ASN A 48 -6.16 1.71 -11.98
N TYR A 49 -6.55 1.54 -10.72
CA TYR A 49 -7.97 1.59 -10.31
C TYR A 49 -8.37 2.98 -9.80
#